data_AF-A0A2N2KYN4-F1
#
_entry.id   AF-A0A2N2KYN4-F1
#
_cell.length_a   1.000
_cell.length_b   1.000
_cell.length_c   1.000
_cell.angle_alpha   90.00
_cell.angle_beta   90.00
_cell.angle_gamma   90.00
#
_symmetry.space_group_name_H-M   'P 1'
#
loop_
_entity.id
_entity.type
_entity.pdbx_description
1 polymer ?
#
loop_
_entity_poly.entity_id
_entity_poly.type
_entity_poly.pdbx_seq_one_letter_code
_entity_poly.pdbx_strand_id
1 'polypeptide(L)'
;MIFLAFIYNPLSTLVLGIVFIILNILDAHSTWCVLRPYHYHRERNPVARWIFRKLGLIRGIFAFKAILILGLSAATGFYTAYDPLTINIVLIVANLVFTWVVWHNYNIHRKIRKAF
;
A
#
# COMPACT_ATOMS: atom_id res chain seq x y z
N MET A 1 -4.58 -27.06 -13.16
CA MET A 1 -3.11 -27.27 -13.08
C MET A 1 -2.31 -26.04 -13.53
N ILE A 2 -2.65 -25.38 -14.65
CA ILE A 2 -1.90 -24.19 -15.15
C ILE A 2 -1.91 -23.01 -14.16
N PHE A 3 -3.03 -22.72 -13.52
CA PHE A 3 -3.15 -21.59 -12.57
C PHE A 3 -2.28 -21.77 -11.30
N LEU A 4 -2.22 -22.99 -10.76
CA LEU A 4 -1.37 -23.31 -9.61
C LEU A 4 0.12 -23.28 -9.98
N ALA A 5 0.48 -23.75 -11.18
CA ALA A 5 1.85 -23.68 -11.70
C ALA A 5 2.31 -22.23 -11.92
N PHE A 6 1.40 -21.33 -12.32
CA PHE A 6 1.69 -19.91 -12.44
C PHE A 6 1.96 -19.26 -11.08
N ILE A 7 1.16 -19.58 -10.05
CA ILE A 7 1.34 -19.06 -8.68
C ILE A 7 2.61 -19.62 -8.02
N TYR A 8 3.12 -20.78 -8.43
CA TYR A 8 4.38 -21.31 -7.91
C TYR A 8 5.63 -20.69 -8.54
N ASN A 9 5.50 -19.85 -9.58
CA ASN A 9 6.63 -19.36 -10.34
C ASN A 9 7.32 -18.17 -9.63
N PRO A 10 8.65 -18.15 -9.45
CA PRO A 10 9.34 -16.99 -8.88
C PRO A 10 9.13 -15.69 -9.68
N LEU A 11 8.85 -15.78 -10.99
CA LEU A 11 8.46 -14.63 -11.81
C LEU A 11 7.13 -14.01 -11.36
N SER A 12 6.16 -14.82 -10.92
CA SER A 12 4.89 -14.26 -10.43
C SER A 12 5.08 -13.49 -9.12
N THR A 13 5.95 -13.96 -8.22
CA THR A 13 6.31 -13.23 -7.00
C THR A 13 6.93 -11.88 -7.32
N LEU A 14 7.85 -11.85 -8.29
CA LEU A 14 8.50 -10.61 -8.72
C LEU A 14 7.49 -9.62 -9.32
N VAL A 15 6.61 -10.07 -10.21
CA VAL A 15 5.57 -9.22 -10.81
C VAL A 15 4.61 -8.69 -9.74
N LEU A 16 4.13 -9.56 -8.85
CA LEU A 16 3.24 -9.18 -7.75
C LEU A 16 3.91 -8.20 -6.78
N GLY A 17 5.20 -8.38 -6.51
CA GLY A 17 6.01 -7.48 -5.68
C GLY A 17 6.21 -6.11 -6.33
N ILE A 18 6.45 -6.04 -7.63
CA ILE A 18 6.54 -4.76 -8.36
C ILE A 18 5.21 -4.01 -8.30
N VAL A 19 4.09 -4.71 -8.57
CA VAL A 19 2.74 -4.13 -8.47
C VAL A 19 2.49 -3.62 -7.05
N PHE A 20 2.90 -4.39 -6.03
CA PHE A 20 2.77 -4.01 -4.63
C PHE A 20 3.53 -2.72 -4.30
N ILE A 21 4.76 -2.56 -4.80
CA ILE A 21 5.55 -1.35 -4.62
C ILE A 21 4.86 -0.15 -5.29
N ILE A 22 4.40 -0.30 -6.54
CA ILE A 22 3.70 0.76 -7.27
C ILE A 22 2.44 1.19 -6.52
N LEU A 23 1.62 0.23 -6.06
CA LEU A 23 0.42 0.51 -5.30
C LEU A 23 0.73 1.22 -3.97
N ASN A 24 1.83 0.89 -3.32
CA ASN A 24 2.25 1.60 -2.11
C ASN A 24 2.67 3.04 -2.41
N ILE A 25 3.32 3.32 -3.54
CA ILE A 25 3.61 4.70 -3.95
C ILE A 25 2.31 5.46 -4.24
N LEU A 26 1.38 4.84 -4.97
CA LEU A 26 0.07 5.44 -5.27
C LEU A 26 -0.76 5.69 -4.03
N ASP A 27 -0.69 4.81 -3.04
CA ASP A 27 -1.36 4.99 -1.75
C ASP A 27 -0.79 6.19 -1.00
N ALA A 28 0.53 6.42 -1.06
CA ALA A 28 1.19 7.60 -0.47
C ALA A 28 0.67 8.89 -1.09
N HIS A 29 0.64 8.90 -2.42
CA HIS A 29 0.17 10.04 -3.20
C HIS A 29 -1.33 10.29 -2.95
N SER A 30 -2.16 9.24 -2.98
CA SER A 30 -3.60 9.36 -2.76
C SER A 30 -3.93 9.89 -1.35
N THR A 31 -3.18 9.43 -0.33
CA THR A 31 -3.28 9.91 1.05
C THR A 31 -2.90 11.39 1.16
N TRP A 32 -1.78 11.77 0.52
CA TRP A 32 -1.37 13.17 0.46
C TRP A 32 -2.43 14.07 -0.19
N CYS A 33 -3.03 13.64 -1.30
CA CYS A 33 -4.10 14.37 -1.98
C CYS A 33 -5.35 14.58 -1.11
N VAL A 34 -5.71 13.62 -0.26
CA VAL A 34 -6.88 13.72 0.63
C VAL A 34 -6.59 14.64 1.83
N LEU A 35 -5.38 14.59 2.37
CA LEU A 35 -5.01 15.26 3.61
C LEU A 35 -4.40 16.66 3.42
N ARG A 36 -3.91 17.03 2.24
CA ARG A 36 -3.38 18.37 1.99
C ARG A 36 -4.43 19.47 2.22
N PRO A 37 -4.06 20.69 2.69
CA PRO A 37 -2.77 21.04 3.28
C PRO A 37 -2.51 20.37 4.63
N TYR A 38 -3.50 20.30 5.55
CA TYR A 38 -3.33 19.71 6.89
C TYR A 38 -4.63 19.15 7.48
N HIS A 39 -5.49 18.56 6.64
CA HIS A 39 -6.79 17.99 7.03
C HIS A 39 -6.66 16.59 7.66
N TYR A 40 -5.86 16.46 8.73
CA TYR A 40 -5.56 15.17 9.39
C TYR A 40 -6.81 14.42 9.89
N HIS A 41 -7.91 15.12 10.15
CA HIS A 41 -9.16 14.51 10.58
C HIS A 41 -9.79 13.59 9.52
N ARG A 42 -9.40 13.72 8.24
CA ARG A 42 -9.90 12.88 7.14
C ARG A 42 -9.24 11.50 7.12
N GLU A 43 -8.08 11.33 7.77
CA GLU A 43 -7.40 10.03 7.90
C GLU A 43 -8.20 9.15 8.85
N ARG A 44 -8.66 7.98 8.40
CA ARG A 44 -9.47 7.08 9.22
C ARG A 44 -8.62 6.28 10.21
N ASN A 45 -7.38 5.98 9.87
CA ASN A 45 -6.50 5.21 10.74
C ASN A 45 -5.99 6.08 11.91
N PRO A 46 -6.34 5.78 13.18
CA PRO A 46 -5.96 6.61 14.32
C PRO A 46 -4.45 6.64 14.55
N VAL A 47 -3.74 5.56 14.25
CA VAL A 47 -2.28 5.46 14.37
C VAL A 47 -1.61 6.33 13.31
N ALA A 48 -2.02 6.19 12.04
CA ALA A 48 -1.51 7.02 10.95
C ALA A 48 -1.79 8.51 11.22
N ARG A 49 -3.01 8.84 11.67
CA ARG A 49 -3.39 10.20 12.08
C ARG A 49 -2.49 10.75 13.18
N TRP A 50 -2.18 9.95 14.21
CA TRP A 50 -1.28 10.36 15.29
C TRP A 50 0.13 10.65 14.77
N ILE A 51 0.67 9.78 13.92
CA ILE A 51 1.99 9.96 13.28
C ILE A 51 2.02 11.23 12.42
N PHE A 52 1.00 11.44 11.58
CA PHE A 52 0.92 12.61 10.71
C PHE A 52 0.82 13.92 11.47
N ARG A 53 0.14 13.92 12.63
CA ARG A 53 0.09 15.07 13.54
C ARG A 53 1.43 15.33 14.23
N LYS A 54 2.19 14.29 14.56
CA LYS A 54 3.49 14.41 15.23
C LYS A 54 4.62 14.82 14.27
N LEU A 55 4.66 14.25 13.08
CA LEU A 55 5.79 14.41 12.14
C LEU A 55 5.49 15.39 10.99
N GLY A 56 4.24 15.80 10.82
CA GLY A 56 3.79 16.50 9.62
C GLY A 56 3.39 15.52 8.50
N LEU A 57 2.63 15.99 7.51
CA LEU A 57 2.02 15.12 6.49
C LEU A 57 3.06 14.35 5.67
N ILE A 58 4.05 15.04 5.09
CA ILE A 58 5.03 14.42 4.19
C ILE A 58 5.95 13.44 4.94
N ARG A 59 6.55 13.90 6.05
CA ARG A 59 7.45 13.06 6.87
C ARG A 59 6.71 11.88 7.50
N GLY A 60 5.47 12.11 7.93
CA GLY A 60 4.62 11.06 8.49
C GLY A 60 4.24 9.98 7.47
N ILE A 61 3.88 10.36 6.24
CA ILE A 61 3.62 9.41 5.14
C ILE A 61 4.89 8.60 4.85
N PHE A 62 6.05 9.24 4.76
CA PHE A 62 7.31 8.55 4.49
C PHE A 62 7.67 7.56 5.61
N ALA A 63 7.57 7.97 6.88
CA ALA A 63 7.86 7.10 8.02
C ALA A 63 6.92 5.89 8.09
N PHE A 64 5.61 6.12 7.93
CA PHE A 64 4.61 5.05 7.98
C PHE A 64 4.81 4.03 6.85
N LYS A 65 5.13 4.50 5.64
CA LYS A 65 5.34 3.64 4.48
C LYS A 65 6.70 2.96 4.44
N ALA A 66 7.75 3.60 4.92
CA ALA A 66 9.06 2.99 5.02
C ALA A 66 8.99 1.73 5.89
N ILE A 67 8.30 1.80 7.04
CA ILE A 67 8.11 0.65 7.93
C ILE A 67 7.36 -0.48 7.22
N LEU A 68 6.24 -0.16 6.56
CA LEU A 68 5.44 -1.14 5.82
C LEU A 68 6.23 -1.77 4.68
N ILE A 69 6.86 -0.98 3.80
CA ILE A 69 7.59 -1.47 2.63
C ILE A 69 8.83 -2.26 3.04
N LEU A 70 9.61 -1.79 4.02
CA LEU A 70 10.81 -2.50 4.47
C LEU A 70 10.44 -3.82 5.16
N GLY A 71 9.46 -3.78 6.07
CA GLY A 71 9.00 -4.98 6.77
C GLY A 71 8.43 -6.03 5.83
N LEU A 72 7.50 -5.64 4.94
CA LEU A 72 6.90 -6.57 3.98
C LEU A 72 7.89 -7.04 2.92
N SER A 73 8.79 -6.19 2.41
CA SER A 73 9.79 -6.61 1.42
C SER A 73 10.78 -7.60 2.03
N ALA A 74 11.25 -7.36 3.26
CA ALA A 74 12.15 -8.28 3.96
C ALA A 74 11.48 -9.62 4.26
N ALA A 75 10.24 -9.58 4.77
CA ALA A 75 9.46 -10.79 5.03
C ALA A 75 9.20 -11.58 3.73
N THR A 76 8.78 -10.90 2.67
CA THR A 76 8.57 -11.51 1.34
C THR A 76 9.86 -12.15 0.83
N GLY A 77 10.98 -11.43 0.87
CA GLY A 77 12.27 -11.94 0.39
C GLY A 77 12.74 -13.18 1.15
N PHE A 78 12.58 -13.20 2.47
CA PHE A 78 12.96 -14.36 3.30
C PHE A 78 12.03 -15.56 3.08
N TYR A 79 10.72 -15.35 3.17
CA TYR A 79 9.75 -16.45 3.16
C TYR A 79 9.47 -17.02 1.76
N THR A 80 9.75 -16.27 0.68
CA THR A 80 9.59 -16.79 -0.69
C THR A 80 10.47 -18.02 -0.95
N ALA A 81 11.63 -18.12 -0.29
CA ALA A 81 12.53 -19.27 -0.44
C ALA A 81 11.98 -20.56 0.18
N TYR A 82 11.04 -20.45 1.13
CA TYR A 82 10.49 -21.58 1.87
C TYR A 82 9.06 -21.93 1.43
N ASP A 83 8.23 -20.93 1.17
CA ASP A 83 6.83 -21.11 0.75
C ASP A 83 6.39 -20.01 -0.23
N PRO A 84 6.73 -20.15 -1.53
CA PRO A 84 6.39 -19.16 -2.55
C PRO A 84 4.88 -19.09 -2.83
N LEU A 85 4.14 -20.17 -2.61
CA LEU A 85 2.69 -20.21 -2.81
C LEU A 85 2.00 -19.28 -1.82
N THR A 86 2.29 -19.43 -0.53
CA THR A 86 1.71 -18.60 0.53
C THR A 86 2.05 -17.14 0.33
N ILE A 87 3.30 -16.83 -0.02
CA ILE A 87 3.71 -15.45 -0.29
C ILE A 87 2.96 -14.85 -1.48
N ASN A 88 2.77 -15.60 -2.57
CA ASN A 88 2.04 -15.10 -3.72
C ASN A 88 0.56 -14.88 -3.40
N ILE A 89 -0.07 -15.74 -2.60
CA ILE A 89 -1.43 -15.52 -2.10
C ILE A 89 -1.50 -14.23 -1.27
N VAL A 90 -0.55 -14.03 -0.34
CA VAL A 90 -0.47 -12.81 0.48
C VAL A 90 -0.31 -11.57 -0.40
N LEU A 91 0.58 -11.59 -1.39
CA LEU A 91 0.80 -10.47 -2.31
C LEU A 91 -0.43 -10.20 -3.19
N ILE A 92 -1.14 -11.23 -3.65
CA ILE A 92 -2.40 -11.07 -4.40
C ILE A 92 -3.43 -10.35 -3.53
N VAL A 93 -3.66 -10.85 -2.31
CA VAL A 93 -4.63 -10.25 -1.38
C VAL A 93 -4.23 -8.82 -1.04
N ALA A 94 -2.95 -8.58 -0.75
CA ALA A 94 -2.43 -7.25 -0.46
C ALA A 94 -2.65 -6.29 -1.64
N ASN A 95 -2.32 -6.71 -2.87
CA ASN A 95 -2.51 -5.91 -4.08
C ASN A 95 -3.98 -5.53 -4.29
N LEU A 96 -4.92 -6.46 -4.07
CA LEU A 96 -6.35 -6.17 -4.16
C LEU A 96 -6.79 -5.14 -3.12
N VAL A 97 -6.37 -5.29 -1.87
CA VAL A 97 -6.67 -4.36 -0.78
C VAL A 97 -6.09 -2.97 -1.08
N PHE A 98 -4.82 -2.88 -1.45
CA PHE A 98 -4.18 -1.59 -1.76
C PHE A 98 -4.80 -0.92 -3.00
N THR A 99 -5.18 -1.69 -4.01
CA THR A 99 -5.90 -1.16 -5.18
C THR A 99 -7.22 -0.51 -4.75
N TRP A 100 -7.98 -1.18 -3.89
CA TRP A 100 -9.23 -0.64 -3.35
C TRP A 100 -9.01 0.64 -2.53
N VAL A 101 -8.01 0.66 -1.65
CA VAL A 101 -7.66 1.85 -0.84
C VAL A 101 -7.28 3.03 -1.74
N VAL A 102 -6.37 2.83 -2.69
CA VAL A 102 -5.92 3.86 -3.64
C VAL A 102 -7.12 4.42 -4.42
N TRP A 103 -7.95 3.55 -4.98
CA TRP A 103 -9.14 3.95 -5.73
C TRP A 103 -10.13 4.73 -4.86
N HIS A 104 -10.38 4.25 -3.63
CA HIS A 104 -11.25 4.92 -2.67
C HIS A 104 -10.76 6.33 -2.32
N ASN A 105 -9.46 6.48 -2.04
CA ASN A 105 -8.84 7.76 -1.70
C ASN A 105 -8.92 8.75 -2.87
N TYR A 106 -8.64 8.32 -4.10
CA TYR A 106 -8.82 9.18 -5.27
C TYR A 106 -10.28 9.57 -5.50
N ASN A 107 -11.23 8.67 -5.23
CA ASN A 107 -12.64 9.00 -5.32
C ASN A 107 -13.03 10.08 -4.29
N ILE A 108 -12.55 9.97 -3.05
CA ILE A 108 -12.73 11.00 -2.03
C ILE A 108 -12.10 12.32 -2.48
N HIS A 109 -10.86 12.31 -2.97
CA HIS A 109 -10.20 13.51 -3.45
C HIS A 109 -10.99 14.20 -4.57
N ARG A 110 -11.52 13.44 -5.54
CA ARG A 110 -12.38 13.97 -6.59
C ARG A 110 -13.66 14.61 -6.03
N LYS A 111 -14.29 14.01 -5.02
CA LYS A 111 -15.48 14.57 -4.35
C LYS A 111 -15.14 15.88 -3.63
N ILE A 112 -14.03 15.92 -2.90
CA ILE A 112 -13.55 17.12 -2.22
C ILE A 112 -13.33 18.25 -3.24
N ARG A 113 -12.67 17.98 -4.37
CA ARG A 113 -12.42 19.01 -5.41
C ARG A 113 -13.67 19.53 -6.11
N LYS A 114 -14.78 18.78 -6.11
CA LYS A 114 -16.06 19.23 -6.72
C LYS A 114 -16.94 20.03 -5.76
N ALA A 115 -16.65 19.99 -4.46
CA ALA A 115 -17.41 20.68 -3.43
C ALA A 115 -16.95 22.12 -3.17
N PHE A 116 -15.86 22.54 -3.84
CA PHE A 116 -15.32 23.89 -3.88
C PHE A 116 -15.26 24.35 -5.33
#